data_AF-A0A496VNJ3-F1
#
_entry.id   AF-A0A496VNJ3-F1
#
_cell.length_a   1.000
_cell.length_b   1.000
_cell.length_c   1.000
_cell.angle_alpha   90.00
_cell.angle_beta   90.00
_cell.angle_gamma   90.00
#
_symmetry.space_group_name_H-M   'P 1'
#
loop_
_entity.id
_entity.type
_entity.pdbx_description
1 polymer ?
#
loop_
_entity_poly.entity_id
_entity_poly.type
_entity_poly.pdbx_seq_one_letter_code
_entity_poly.pdbx_strand_id
1 'polypeptide(L)'
;MVITIKKIGPLPNATIILDGLTVIAGENDTGKSTIGKVIFSIIKANNMATANQHCQFMNTMVNLVFDSQISSQGEVSIQDKDIPLCSVDFSQHQCVRFDCCQPESSHFFRESVFIQTPLVWDLVDFFDTVLRLKQNQEMTQNIVSSSIKYPYIFWDIYLKITNIPVDKDSQTNDLVKNIRQIIQGSFEQRDKRIVFQRQNESILLMNVATGIKYFGLLQKLAENHKLKPDHLLIIDEPENHLHPE
;
A
#
# COMPACT_ATOMS: atom_id res chain seq x y z
N MET A 1 -3.69 1.65 18.83
CA MET A 1 -3.43 0.24 18.47
C MET A 1 -1.95 -0.07 18.65
N VAL A 2 -1.62 -1.26 19.17
CA VAL A 2 -0.23 -1.70 19.39
C VAL A 2 0.05 -2.95 18.54
N ILE A 3 1.18 -2.95 17.83
CA ILE A 3 1.63 -4.05 16.99
C ILE A 3 2.97 -4.53 17.53
N THR A 4 3.07 -5.81 17.85
CA THR A 4 4.33 -6.45 18.26
C THR A 4 4.77 -7.43 17.18
N ILE A 5 6.02 -7.30 16.73
CA ILE A 5 6.64 -8.12 15.69
C ILE A 5 7.86 -8.79 16.31
N LYS A 6 7.97 -10.12 16.23
CA LYS A 6 9.12 -10.88 16.72
C LYS A 6 9.68 -11.76 15.62
N LYS A 7 11.01 -11.73 15.49
CA LYS A 7 11.78 -12.57 14.56
C LYS A 7 11.25 -12.50 13.12
N ILE A 8 11.08 -11.31 12.57
CA ILE A 8 10.68 -11.13 11.15
C ILE A 8 11.77 -10.39 10.39
N GLY A 9 12.32 -11.01 9.35
CA GLY A 9 13.47 -10.47 8.61
C GLY A 9 14.61 -10.06 9.55
N PRO A 10 15.14 -8.83 9.47
CA PRO A 10 16.20 -8.34 10.36
C PRO A 10 15.71 -7.98 11.77
N LEU A 11 14.39 -8.02 12.05
CA LEU A 11 13.81 -7.56 13.30
C LEU A 11 13.78 -8.70 14.34
N PRO A 12 14.60 -8.66 15.42
CA PRO A 12 14.50 -9.63 16.50
C PRO A 12 13.20 -9.42 17.31
N ASN A 13 12.88 -8.17 17.63
CA ASN A 13 11.65 -7.75 18.30
C ASN A 13 11.40 -6.26 18.00
N ALA A 14 10.14 -5.87 17.76
CA ALA A 14 9.71 -4.49 17.59
C ALA A 14 8.29 -4.31 18.13
N THR A 15 8.05 -3.22 18.84
CA THR A 15 6.71 -2.81 19.30
C THR A 15 6.40 -1.44 18.74
N ILE A 16 5.31 -1.34 17.99
CA ILE A 16 4.87 -0.13 17.28
C ILE A 16 3.52 0.30 17.82
N ILE A 17 3.40 1.58 18.16
CA ILE A 17 2.15 2.20 18.58
C ILE A 17 1.61 2.99 17.38
N LEU A 18 0.47 2.56 16.85
CA LEU A 18 -0.27 3.29 15.84
C LEU A 18 -1.29 4.20 16.53
N ASP A 19 -1.05 5.50 16.43
CA ASP A 19 -1.87 6.56 17.05
C ASP A 19 -1.85 7.84 16.19
N GLY A 20 -2.81 7.97 15.28
CA GLY A 20 -2.88 9.08 14.32
C GLY A 20 -1.69 9.08 13.35
N LEU A 21 -0.64 9.85 13.69
CA LEU A 21 0.62 9.91 12.94
C LEU A 21 1.73 9.21 13.71
N THR A 22 2.20 8.08 13.19
CA THR A 22 3.33 7.31 13.76
C THR A 22 4.55 7.44 12.87
N VAL A 23 5.67 7.90 13.43
CA VAL A 23 6.95 8.01 12.72
C VAL A 23 7.89 6.90 13.19
N ILE A 24 8.42 6.10 12.25
CA ILE A 24 9.42 5.06 12.51
C ILE A 24 10.74 5.53 11.92
N ALA A 25 11.69 5.87 12.78
CA ALA A 25 13.03 6.34 12.39
C ALA A 25 14.12 5.39 12.91
N GLY A 26 15.26 5.40 12.25
CA GLY A 26 16.41 4.54 12.56
C GLY A 26 17.37 4.45 11.38
N GLU A 27 18.55 3.86 11.61
CA GLU A 27 19.55 3.65 10.56
C GLU A 27 19.01 2.78 9.42
N ASN A 28 19.66 2.85 8.26
CA ASN A 28 19.31 1.98 7.12
C ASN A 28 19.52 0.50 7.51
N ASP A 29 18.76 -0.38 6.86
CA ASP A 29 18.80 -1.83 7.09
C ASP A 29 18.37 -2.33 8.49
N THR A 30 17.83 -1.45 9.34
CA THR A 30 17.30 -1.83 10.67
C THR A 30 15.89 -2.45 10.61
N GLY A 31 15.29 -2.60 9.43
CA GLY A 31 13.99 -3.23 9.23
C GLY A 31 12.78 -2.29 9.22
N LYS A 32 12.97 -0.97 9.10
CA LYS A 32 11.89 0.03 9.03
C LYS A 32 10.85 -0.30 7.95
N SER A 33 11.28 -0.52 6.71
CA SER A 33 10.41 -0.89 5.60
C SER A 33 9.78 -2.28 5.79
N THR A 34 10.47 -3.19 6.48
CA THR A 34 9.93 -4.52 6.82
C THR A 34 8.71 -4.41 7.73
N ILE A 35 8.73 -3.52 8.74
CA ILE A 35 7.59 -3.28 9.62
C ILE A 35 6.35 -2.88 8.79
N GLY A 36 6.50 -1.89 7.92
CA GLY A 36 5.39 -1.42 7.09
C GLY A 36 4.87 -2.50 6.14
N LYS A 37 5.76 -3.29 5.51
CA LYS A 37 5.39 -4.39 4.61
C LYS A 37 4.64 -5.51 5.33
N VAL A 38 5.02 -5.82 6.56
CA VAL A 38 4.34 -6.83 7.40
C VAL A 38 2.91 -6.36 7.70
N ILE A 39 2.76 -5.14 8.20
CA ILE A 39 1.46 -4.58 8.57
C ILE A 39 0.55 -4.49 7.33
N PHE A 40 1.08 -3.99 6.21
CA PHE A 40 0.39 -3.96 4.92
C PHE A 40 -0.10 -5.36 4.50
N SER A 41 0.77 -6.37 4.58
CA SER A 41 0.46 -7.73 4.16
C SER A 41 -0.63 -8.39 5.02
N ILE A 42 -0.59 -8.17 6.34
CA ILE A 42 -1.60 -8.69 7.26
C ILE A 42 -2.97 -8.07 6.98
N ILE A 43 -3.04 -6.73 6.84
CA ILE A 43 -4.30 -6.04 6.55
C ILE A 43 -4.88 -6.53 5.21
N LYS A 44 -4.04 -6.63 4.17
CA LYS A 44 -4.47 -7.13 2.85
C LYS A 44 -4.99 -8.56 2.91
N ALA A 45 -4.24 -9.46 3.56
CA ALA A 45 -4.65 -10.85 3.71
C ALA A 45 -5.96 -11.00 4.48
N ASN A 46 -6.12 -10.24 5.57
CA ASN A 46 -7.34 -10.25 6.37
C ASN A 46 -8.55 -9.78 5.57
N ASN A 47 -8.41 -8.72 4.76
CA ASN A 47 -9.52 -8.16 4.00
C ASN A 47 -9.94 -9.01 2.79
N MET A 48 -9.04 -9.84 2.27
CA MET A 48 -9.33 -10.76 1.16
C MET A 48 -9.85 -12.11 1.64
N ALA A 49 -9.53 -12.50 2.88
CA ALA A 49 -9.88 -13.80 3.41
C ALA A 49 -11.37 -13.92 3.71
N THR A 50 -11.96 -15.03 3.27
CA THR A 50 -13.18 -15.56 3.87
C THR A 50 -12.82 -16.51 5.01
N ALA A 51 -13.83 -17.02 5.74
CA ALA A 51 -13.60 -17.95 6.85
C ALA A 51 -12.67 -19.10 6.43
N ASN A 52 -11.66 -19.40 7.27
CA ASN A 52 -10.64 -20.43 7.05
C ASN A 52 -9.64 -20.21 5.89
N GLN A 53 -9.56 -19.02 5.28
CA GLN A 53 -8.61 -18.74 4.19
C GLN A 53 -7.47 -17.78 4.57
N HIS A 54 -7.42 -17.28 5.80
CA HIS A 54 -6.46 -16.26 6.24
C HIS A 54 -4.99 -16.64 5.97
N CYS A 55 -4.55 -17.84 6.36
CA CYS A 55 -3.18 -18.29 6.09
C CYS A 55 -2.87 -18.39 4.58
N GLN A 56 -3.84 -18.81 3.77
CA GLN A 56 -3.65 -18.91 2.31
C GLN A 56 -3.41 -17.54 1.68
N PHE A 57 -4.25 -16.55 2.02
CA PHE A 57 -4.08 -15.18 1.53
C PHE A 57 -2.81 -14.54 2.09
N MET A 58 -2.47 -14.81 3.35
CA MET A 58 -1.21 -14.34 3.92
C MET A 58 0.00 -14.93 3.19
N ASN A 59 -0.02 -16.22 2.83
CA ASN A 59 1.04 -16.84 2.03
C ASN A 59 1.13 -16.24 0.63
N THR A 60 -0.01 -15.87 0.03
CA THR A 60 -0.02 -15.11 -1.23
C THR A 60 0.65 -13.74 -1.06
N MET A 61 0.35 -13.03 0.03
CA MET A 61 0.99 -11.76 0.35
C MET A 61 2.49 -11.91 0.62
N VAL A 62 2.90 -12.97 1.32
CA VAL A 62 4.32 -13.29 1.54
C VAL A 62 5.05 -13.49 0.21
N ASN A 63 4.46 -14.22 -0.73
CA ASN A 63 5.05 -14.43 -2.05
C ASN A 63 5.13 -13.11 -2.85
N LEU A 64 4.08 -12.28 -2.82
CA LEU A 64 3.99 -11.05 -3.59
C LEU A 64 4.86 -9.90 -3.05
N VAL A 65 5.04 -9.82 -1.73
CA VAL A 65 5.69 -8.68 -1.05
C VAL A 65 7.11 -9.01 -0.60
N PHE A 66 7.36 -10.26 -0.21
CA PHE A 66 8.64 -10.70 0.36
C PHE A 66 9.36 -11.74 -0.51
N ASP A 67 8.85 -12.06 -1.70
CA ASP A 67 9.39 -13.11 -2.58
C ASP A 67 9.62 -14.44 -1.82
N SER A 68 8.67 -14.80 -0.95
CA SER A 68 8.72 -15.99 -0.09
C SER A 68 9.82 -15.97 0.98
N GLN A 69 10.37 -14.81 1.33
CA GLN A 69 11.49 -14.67 2.28
C GLN A 69 11.13 -13.80 3.50
N ILE A 70 10.01 -14.09 4.17
CA ILE A 70 9.58 -13.31 5.33
C ILE A 70 10.34 -13.65 6.63
N SER A 71 10.29 -14.91 7.08
CA SER A 71 11.02 -15.41 8.24
C SER A 71 10.94 -16.93 8.37
N SER A 72 11.96 -17.56 8.96
CA SER A 72 11.95 -18.99 9.28
C SER A 72 11.09 -19.33 10.51
N GLN A 73 10.99 -18.42 11.46
CA GLN A 73 10.14 -18.47 12.65
C GLN A 73 9.81 -17.04 13.06
N GLY A 74 8.54 -16.69 13.19
CA GLY A 74 8.16 -15.35 13.60
C GLY A 74 6.72 -15.24 14.08
N GLU A 75 6.44 -14.18 14.83
CA GLU A 75 5.13 -13.91 15.41
C GLU A 75 4.81 -12.42 15.21
N VAL A 76 3.57 -12.14 14.84
CA VAL A 76 3.02 -10.78 14.83
C VAL A 76 1.73 -10.78 15.61
N SER A 77 1.63 -9.91 16.61
CA SER A 77 0.40 -9.71 17.38
C SER A 77 -0.07 -8.26 17.31
N ILE A 78 -1.37 -8.08 17.19
CA ILE A 78 -2.04 -6.79 17.08
C ILE A 78 -3.09 -6.71 18.18
N GLN A 79 -3.06 -5.64 18.96
CA GLN A 79 -3.99 -5.40 20.05
C GLN A 79 -4.45 -3.94 20.08
N ASP A 80 -5.67 -3.71 20.59
CA ASP A 80 -6.17 -2.37 20.87
C ASP A 80 -6.71 -2.29 22.30
N LYS A 81 -6.12 -1.43 23.14
CA LYS A 81 -6.48 -1.26 24.56
C LYS A 81 -6.65 -2.60 25.29
N ASP A 82 -5.63 -3.45 25.20
CA ASP A 82 -5.56 -4.82 25.77
C ASP A 82 -6.51 -5.86 25.15
N ILE A 83 -7.28 -5.50 24.13
CA ILE A 83 -8.11 -6.44 23.37
C ILE A 83 -7.24 -7.03 22.24
N PRO A 84 -7.01 -8.36 22.21
CA PRO A 84 -6.31 -8.99 21.10
C PRO A 84 -7.17 -8.93 19.84
N LEU A 85 -6.63 -8.33 18.77
CA LEU A 85 -7.30 -8.19 17.47
C LEU A 85 -6.83 -9.25 16.48
N CYS A 86 -5.52 -9.47 16.40
CA CYS A 86 -4.97 -10.43 15.46
C CYS A 86 -3.67 -11.06 15.96
N SER A 87 -3.44 -12.31 15.60
CA SER A 87 -2.18 -13.03 15.81
C SER A 87 -1.82 -13.80 14.55
N VAL A 88 -0.59 -13.64 14.07
CA VAL A 88 -0.08 -14.30 12.88
C VAL A 88 1.27 -14.95 13.19
N ASP A 89 1.36 -16.25 12.95
CA ASP A 89 2.58 -17.02 13.17
C ASP A 89 3.16 -17.50 11.84
N PHE A 90 4.49 -17.41 11.73
CA PHE A 90 5.25 -17.84 10.57
C PHE A 90 6.21 -18.96 10.93
N SER A 91 6.28 -19.97 10.06
CA SER A 91 7.24 -21.06 10.12
C SER A 91 7.68 -21.41 8.70
N GLN A 92 8.98 -21.57 8.48
CA GLN A 92 9.55 -21.91 7.15
C GLN A 92 9.07 -20.97 6.04
N HIS A 93 9.04 -19.66 6.31
CA HIS A 93 8.54 -18.61 5.42
C HIS A 93 7.06 -18.72 5.01
N GLN A 94 6.28 -19.52 5.74
CA GLN A 94 4.86 -19.67 5.52
C GLN A 94 4.07 -19.27 6.78
N CYS A 95 2.93 -18.64 6.56
CA CYS A 95 1.93 -18.43 7.59
C CYS A 95 1.33 -19.79 7.99
N VAL A 96 1.47 -20.13 9.27
CA VAL A 96 0.94 -21.37 9.86
C VAL A 96 -0.27 -21.12 10.77
N ARG A 97 -0.40 -19.90 11.29
CA ARG A 97 -1.54 -19.46 12.09
C ARG A 97 -1.89 -18.02 11.73
N PHE A 98 -3.17 -17.75 11.58
CA PHE A 98 -3.68 -16.40 11.36
C PHE A 98 -5.07 -16.33 11.98
N ASP A 99 -5.10 -15.83 13.21
CA ASP A 99 -6.32 -15.64 13.98
C ASP A 99 -6.59 -14.16 14.10
N CYS A 100 -7.62 -13.68 13.41
CA CYS A 100 -8.08 -12.30 13.50
C CYS A 100 -9.52 -12.32 14.03
N CYS A 101 -9.71 -11.79 15.23
CA CYS A 101 -11.03 -11.59 15.80
C CYS A 101 -11.52 -10.20 15.39
N GLN A 102 -12.68 -10.11 14.75
CA GLN A 102 -13.37 -8.84 14.57
C GLN A 102 -14.52 -8.74 15.57
N PRO A 103 -14.28 -8.25 16.80
CA PRO A 103 -15.37 -7.70 17.59
C PRO A 103 -16.10 -6.64 16.76
N GLU A 104 -17.43 -6.59 16.84
CA GLU A 104 -18.26 -5.57 16.17
C GLU A 104 -17.85 -4.13 16.53
N SER A 105 -17.09 -3.95 17.63
CA SER A 105 -16.54 -2.69 18.13
C SER A 105 -15.05 -2.46 17.82
N SER A 106 -14.36 -3.36 17.09
CA SER A 106 -12.92 -3.24 16.86
C SER A 106 -12.57 -2.28 15.72
N HIS A 107 -11.65 -1.36 15.99
CA HIS A 107 -11.10 -0.41 15.02
C HIS A 107 -9.98 -1.02 14.16
N PHE A 108 -10.11 -2.28 13.72
CA PHE A 108 -9.12 -2.85 12.80
C PHE A 108 -9.21 -2.16 11.44
N PHE A 109 -8.07 -1.82 10.84
CA PHE A 109 -8.03 -1.10 9.58
C PHE A 109 -8.71 -1.89 8.45
N ARG A 110 -9.64 -1.26 7.74
CA ARG A 110 -10.38 -1.87 6.63
C ARG A 110 -9.61 -1.88 5.32
N GLU A 111 -8.53 -1.12 5.24
CA GLU A 111 -7.65 -1.05 4.08
C GLU A 111 -6.28 -0.52 4.50
N SER A 112 -5.26 -0.84 3.72
CA SER A 112 -3.94 -0.22 3.84
C SER A 112 -3.41 0.22 2.49
N VAL A 113 -2.69 1.34 2.47
CA VAL A 113 -1.99 1.89 1.30
C VAL A 113 -0.52 1.99 1.64
N PHE A 114 0.35 1.38 0.83
CA PHE A 114 1.79 1.43 1.02
C PHE A 114 2.45 2.19 -0.13
N ILE A 115 2.93 3.40 0.13
CA ILE A 115 3.71 4.18 -0.82
C ILE A 115 5.19 3.90 -0.55
N GLN A 116 5.80 3.06 -1.40
CA GLN A 116 7.25 2.81 -1.31
C GLN A 116 8.07 3.92 -1.95
N THR A 117 7.57 4.47 -3.06
CA THR A 117 8.27 5.48 -3.85
C THR A 117 7.28 6.11 -4.83
N PRO A 118 7.47 7.38 -5.24
CA PRO A 118 6.64 8.03 -6.24
C PRO A 118 6.92 7.53 -7.66
N LEU A 119 7.93 6.69 -7.87
CA LEU A 119 8.30 6.16 -9.18
C LEU A 119 7.24 5.24 -9.82
N VAL A 120 6.18 4.88 -9.09
CA VAL A 120 5.01 4.21 -9.67
C VAL A 120 4.40 4.99 -10.85
N TRP A 121 4.53 6.32 -10.87
CA TRP A 121 4.10 7.14 -12.01
C TRP A 121 4.81 6.77 -13.31
N ASP A 122 6.08 6.41 -13.23
CA ASP A 122 6.89 6.03 -14.40
C ASP A 122 6.57 4.60 -14.89
N LEU A 123 5.81 3.84 -14.10
CA LEU A 123 5.37 2.47 -14.42
C LEU A 123 3.90 2.40 -14.87
N VAL A 124 3.18 3.52 -14.97
CA VAL A 124 1.75 3.53 -15.34
C VAL A 124 1.50 2.84 -16.68
N ASP A 125 2.25 3.19 -17.73
CA ASP A 125 2.09 2.59 -19.07
C ASP A 125 2.40 1.08 -19.08
N PHE A 126 3.37 0.66 -18.25
CA PHE A 126 3.67 -0.76 -18.04
C PHE A 126 2.48 -1.48 -17.40
N PHE A 127 1.94 -0.93 -16.31
CA PHE A 127 0.81 -1.55 -15.61
C PHE A 127 -0.49 -1.53 -16.41
N ASP A 128 -0.72 -0.51 -17.23
CA ASP A 128 -1.80 -0.49 -18.22
C ASP A 128 -1.72 -1.69 -19.17
N THR A 129 -0.50 -2.06 -19.58
CA THR A 129 -0.26 -3.23 -20.43
C THR A 129 -0.52 -4.52 -19.67
N VAL A 130 -0.04 -4.63 -18.43
CA VAL A 130 -0.31 -5.79 -17.56
C VAL A 130 -1.81 -5.97 -17.32
N LEU A 131 -2.55 -4.88 -17.08
CA LEU A 131 -4.00 -4.90 -16.87
C LEU A 131 -4.74 -5.45 -18.09
N ARG A 132 -4.41 -4.95 -19.30
CA ARG A 132 -4.98 -5.43 -20.56
C ARG A 132 -4.70 -6.91 -20.79
N LEU A 133 -3.48 -7.37 -20.51
CA LEU A 133 -3.11 -8.78 -20.68
C LEU A 133 -3.92 -9.69 -19.77
N LYS A 134 -4.10 -9.31 -18.49
CA LYS A 134 -4.93 -10.08 -17.55
C LYS A 134 -6.39 -10.16 -17.99
N GLN A 135 -6.97 -9.04 -18.40
CA GLN A 135 -8.35 -9.01 -18.92
C GLN A 135 -8.53 -9.91 -20.15
N ASN A 136 -7.55 -9.91 -21.06
CA ASN A 136 -7.59 -10.78 -22.25
C ASN A 136 -7.41 -12.27 -21.90
N GLN A 137 -6.61 -12.60 -20.89
CA GLN A 137 -6.45 -13.99 -20.40
C GLN A 137 -7.76 -14.52 -19.80
N GLU A 138 -8.44 -13.72 -18.98
CA GLU A 138 -9.76 -14.07 -18.43
C GLU A 138 -10.79 -14.35 -19.52
N MET A 139 -10.75 -13.61 -20.64
CA MET A 139 -11.70 -13.76 -21.74
C MET A 139 -11.41 -14.95 -22.67
N THR A 140 -10.17 -15.42 -22.78
CA THR A 140 -9.76 -16.37 -23.85
C THR A 140 -9.58 -17.83 -23.42
N GLN A 141 -9.70 -18.16 -22.13
CA GLN A 141 -9.44 -19.52 -21.58
C GLN A 141 -8.13 -20.16 -22.08
N ASN A 142 -7.15 -19.36 -22.53
CA ASN A 142 -5.95 -19.88 -23.17
C ASN A 142 -4.93 -20.41 -22.15
N ILE A 143 -4.46 -21.64 -22.41
CA ILE A 143 -3.72 -22.57 -21.55
C ILE A 143 -2.26 -22.12 -21.25
N VAL A 144 -1.84 -20.91 -21.61
CA VAL A 144 -0.51 -20.41 -21.25
C VAL A 144 -0.61 -19.56 -19.99
N SER A 145 -0.56 -20.24 -18.85
CA SER A 145 -0.57 -19.72 -17.48
C SER A 145 0.76 -19.08 -17.06
N SER A 146 1.41 -18.31 -17.94
CA SER A 146 2.55 -17.51 -17.47
C SER A 146 2.00 -16.38 -16.60
N SER A 147 2.02 -16.60 -15.28
CA SER A 147 1.70 -15.56 -14.30
C SER A 147 2.69 -14.41 -14.51
N ILE A 148 2.20 -13.29 -15.06
CA ILE A 148 3.03 -12.10 -15.24
C ILE A 148 3.50 -11.68 -13.86
N LYS A 149 4.81 -11.72 -13.62
CA LYS A 149 5.41 -11.20 -12.40
C LYS A 149 5.55 -9.68 -12.55
N TYR A 150 5.08 -8.96 -11.55
CA TYR A 150 5.20 -7.50 -11.46
C TYR A 150 5.29 -7.12 -9.98
N PRO A 151 5.88 -5.96 -9.65
CA PRO A 151 6.06 -5.56 -8.26
C PRO A 151 4.71 -5.21 -7.64
N TYR A 152 4.22 -6.06 -6.75
CA TYR A 152 2.84 -6.00 -6.25
C TYR A 152 2.51 -4.69 -5.51
N ILE A 153 3.44 -4.15 -4.71
CA ILE A 153 3.21 -2.88 -3.99
C ILE A 153 2.92 -1.74 -4.98
N PHE A 154 3.68 -1.66 -6.07
CA PHE A 154 3.48 -0.67 -7.12
C PHE A 154 2.17 -0.90 -7.86
N TRP A 155 1.84 -2.17 -8.14
CA TRP A 155 0.57 -2.55 -8.75
C TRP A 155 -0.64 -2.17 -7.89
N ASP A 156 -0.58 -2.39 -6.58
CA ASP A 156 -1.64 -2.00 -5.63
C ASP A 156 -1.86 -0.48 -5.63
N ILE A 157 -0.78 0.31 -5.62
CA ILE A 157 -0.86 1.77 -5.75
C ILE A 157 -1.42 2.18 -7.12
N TYR A 158 -0.92 1.59 -8.20
CA TYR A 158 -1.40 1.85 -9.56
C TYR A 158 -2.93 1.65 -9.67
N LEU A 159 -3.46 0.53 -9.16
CA LEU A 159 -4.90 0.28 -9.15
C LEU A 159 -5.65 1.33 -8.35
N LYS A 160 -5.09 1.79 -7.24
CA LYS A 160 -5.72 2.79 -6.36
C LYS A 160 -5.74 4.19 -6.95
N ILE A 161 -4.71 4.60 -7.71
CA ILE A 161 -4.62 5.95 -8.31
C ILE A 161 -5.32 6.06 -9.66
N THR A 162 -5.57 4.93 -10.34
CA THR A 162 -6.27 4.89 -11.64
C THR A 162 -7.75 4.55 -11.53
N ASN A 163 -8.19 3.87 -10.47
CA ASN A 163 -9.60 3.53 -10.28
C ASN A 163 -10.38 4.73 -9.70
N ILE A 164 -11.05 5.46 -10.58
CA ILE A 164 -11.84 6.65 -10.23
C ILE A 164 -13.22 6.21 -9.71
N PRO A 165 -13.58 6.52 -8.46
CA PRO A 165 -14.91 6.23 -7.93
C PRO A 165 -15.99 7.03 -8.66
N VAL A 166 -17.19 6.45 -8.76
CA VAL A 166 -18.35 7.10 -9.40
C VAL A 166 -18.95 8.19 -8.49
N ASP A 167 -18.94 7.94 -7.19
CA ASP A 167 -19.44 8.87 -6.18
C ASP A 167 -18.44 9.99 -5.91
N LYS A 168 -18.94 11.13 -5.42
CA LYS A 168 -18.09 12.23 -4.93
C LYS A 168 -17.98 12.16 -3.41
N ASP A 169 -16.76 12.11 -2.89
CA ASP A 169 -16.45 12.29 -1.48
C ASP A 169 -15.82 13.66 -1.27
N SER A 170 -16.34 14.43 -0.32
CA SER A 170 -15.83 15.76 0.00
C SER A 170 -14.85 15.76 1.17
N GLN A 171 -14.66 14.62 1.87
CA GLN A 171 -13.85 14.54 3.09
C GLN A 171 -12.41 15.01 2.90
N THR A 172 -11.84 14.82 1.72
CA THR A 172 -10.43 15.15 1.43
C THR A 172 -10.26 16.39 0.54
N ASN A 173 -11.33 17.18 0.33
CA ASN A 173 -11.27 18.36 -0.56
C ASN A 173 -10.23 19.39 -0.10
N ASP A 174 -10.13 19.65 1.20
CA ASP A 174 -9.17 20.60 1.75
C ASP A 174 -7.73 20.10 1.56
N LEU A 175 -7.49 18.80 1.74
CA LEU A 175 -6.19 18.18 1.47
C LEU A 175 -5.82 18.33 -0.02
N VAL A 176 -6.73 18.00 -0.93
CA VAL A 176 -6.51 18.15 -2.38
C VAL A 176 -6.23 19.60 -2.75
N LYS A 177 -6.96 20.55 -2.18
CA LYS A 177 -6.74 21.99 -2.39
C LYS A 177 -5.35 22.43 -1.91
N ASN A 178 -4.95 22.02 -0.70
CA ASN A 178 -3.64 22.33 -0.15
C ASN A 178 -2.51 21.75 -1.01
N ILE A 179 -2.65 20.50 -1.46
CA ILE A 179 -1.68 19.87 -2.37
C ILE A 179 -1.55 20.68 -3.66
N ARG A 180 -2.67 21.05 -4.29
CA ARG A 180 -2.65 21.85 -5.53
C ARG A 180 -1.96 23.20 -5.36
N GLN A 181 -2.10 23.82 -4.20
CA GLN A 181 -1.40 25.06 -3.85
C GLN A 181 0.11 24.83 -3.69
N ILE A 182 0.53 23.77 -2.99
CA ILE A 182 1.95 23.43 -2.77
C ILE A 182 2.67 23.16 -4.09
N ILE A 183 2.09 22.31 -4.95
CA ILE A 183 2.73 21.93 -6.23
C ILE A 183 2.42 22.91 -7.37
N GLN A 184 1.58 23.92 -7.11
CA GLN A 184 1.10 24.91 -8.08
C GLN A 184 0.51 24.26 -9.35
N GLY A 185 -0.22 23.17 -9.19
CA GLY A 185 -0.71 22.35 -10.29
C GLY A 185 -1.58 21.18 -9.81
N SER A 186 -1.94 20.30 -10.73
CA SER A 186 -2.82 19.15 -10.46
C SER A 186 -2.47 17.96 -11.35
N PHE A 187 -2.57 16.75 -10.79
CA PHE A 187 -2.58 15.52 -11.57
C PHE A 187 -4.01 15.29 -12.09
N GLU A 188 -4.17 15.28 -13.40
CA GLU A 188 -5.47 15.21 -14.09
C GLU A 188 -5.52 14.05 -15.07
N GLN A 189 -6.70 13.46 -15.22
CA GLN A 189 -6.95 12.45 -16.25
C GLN A 189 -7.32 13.13 -17.58
N ARG A 190 -6.51 12.93 -18.63
CA ARG A 190 -6.81 13.36 -20.00
C ARG A 190 -6.59 12.20 -20.97
N ASP A 191 -7.55 11.91 -21.84
CA ASP A 191 -7.47 10.88 -22.88
C ASP A 191 -6.95 9.52 -22.36
N LYS A 192 -7.49 9.07 -21.22
CA LYS A 192 -7.11 7.84 -20.50
C LYS A 192 -5.68 7.82 -19.93
N ARG A 193 -4.96 8.93 -19.96
CA ARG A 193 -3.65 9.10 -19.29
C ARG A 193 -3.74 10.09 -18.15
N ILE A 194 -2.88 9.91 -17.15
CA ILE A 194 -2.68 10.91 -16.09
C ILE A 194 -1.57 11.85 -16.56
N VAL A 195 -1.81 13.15 -16.44
CA VAL A 195 -0.83 14.21 -16.78
C VAL A 195 -0.77 15.21 -15.62
N PHE A 196 0.35 15.92 -15.51
CA PHE A 196 0.46 17.03 -14.56
C PHE A 196 0.16 18.35 -15.28
N GLN A 197 -0.83 19.09 -14.80
CA GLN A 197 -1.15 20.43 -15.31
C GLN A 197 -0.54 21.50 -14.41
N ARG A 198 0.19 22.43 -15.01
CA ARG A 198 0.76 23.60 -14.32
C ARG A 198 0.74 24.81 -15.25
N GLN A 199 0.18 25.94 -14.79
CA GLN A 199 0.20 27.21 -15.53
C GLN A 199 -0.24 27.07 -17.02
N ASN A 200 -1.31 26.31 -17.29
CA ASN A 200 -1.84 25.95 -18.63
C ASN A 200 -0.96 25.04 -19.50
N GLU A 201 0.15 24.53 -18.97
CA GLU A 201 0.98 23.53 -19.64
C GLU A 201 0.64 22.12 -19.14
N SER A 202 0.57 21.20 -20.09
CA SER A 202 0.40 19.77 -19.83
C SER A 202 1.75 19.08 -19.84
N ILE A 203 2.21 18.65 -18.68
CA ILE A 203 3.52 18.02 -18.49
C ILE A 203 3.31 16.50 -18.36
N LEU A 204 4.07 15.74 -19.16
CA LEU A 204 4.10 14.28 -19.07
C LEU A 204 4.70 13.85 -17.73
N LEU A 205 4.16 12.79 -17.12
CA LEU A 205 4.59 12.31 -15.80
C LEU A 205 6.10 12.01 -15.72
N MET A 206 6.68 11.50 -16.80
CA MET A 206 8.11 11.23 -16.92
C MET A 206 8.99 12.49 -16.74
N ASN A 207 8.44 13.68 -17.00
CA ASN A 207 9.11 14.97 -16.89
C ASN A 207 8.78 15.71 -15.58
N VAL A 208 8.00 15.11 -14.68
CA VAL A 208 7.63 15.71 -13.40
C VAL A 208 8.68 15.37 -12.34
N ALA A 209 9.09 16.37 -11.56
CA ALA A 209 10.03 16.19 -10.45
C ALA A 209 9.50 15.20 -9.40
N THR A 210 10.40 14.39 -8.83
CA THR A 210 10.07 13.30 -7.90
C THR A 210 9.32 13.78 -6.64
N GLY A 211 9.67 14.95 -6.10
CA GLY A 211 8.94 15.55 -4.97
C GLY A 211 7.48 15.88 -5.33
N ILE A 212 7.22 16.45 -6.52
CA ILE A 212 5.86 16.73 -7.01
C ILE A 212 5.07 15.43 -7.22
N LYS A 213 5.74 14.38 -7.71
CA LYS A 213 5.14 13.05 -7.90
C LYS A 213 4.62 12.44 -6.60
N TYR A 214 5.30 12.64 -5.46
CA TYR A 214 4.79 12.22 -4.14
C TYR A 214 3.46 12.89 -3.80
N PHE A 215 3.39 14.21 -3.95
CA PHE A 215 2.15 14.96 -3.77
C PHE A 215 1.06 14.53 -4.75
N GLY A 216 1.44 14.19 -5.99
CA GLY A 216 0.53 13.60 -6.97
C GLY A 216 -0.11 12.30 -6.50
N LEU A 217 0.64 11.42 -5.84
CA LEU A 217 0.07 10.20 -5.26
C LEU A 217 -0.94 10.52 -4.18
N LEU A 218 -0.59 11.41 -3.25
CA LEU A 218 -1.51 11.84 -2.18
C LEU A 218 -2.77 12.49 -2.76
N GLN A 219 -2.64 13.33 -3.78
CA GLN A 219 -3.77 13.94 -4.49
C GLN A 219 -4.68 12.86 -5.06
N LYS A 220 -4.13 11.90 -5.82
CA LYS A 220 -4.94 10.88 -6.51
C LYS A 220 -5.53 9.85 -5.56
N LEU A 221 -4.85 9.52 -4.46
CA LEU A 221 -5.39 8.68 -3.41
C LEU A 221 -6.55 9.38 -2.66
N ALA A 222 -6.42 10.68 -2.40
CA ALA A 222 -7.49 11.49 -1.83
C ALA A 222 -8.71 11.55 -2.75
N GLU A 223 -8.49 11.95 -4.02
CA GLU A 223 -9.55 12.03 -5.04
C GLU A 223 -10.24 10.66 -5.28
N ASN A 224 -9.52 9.55 -5.14
CA ASN A 224 -10.07 8.20 -5.34
C ASN A 224 -10.60 7.56 -4.03
N HIS A 225 -10.81 8.35 -2.98
CA HIS A 225 -11.40 7.95 -1.70
C HIS A 225 -10.61 6.83 -1.00
N LYS A 226 -9.29 6.81 -1.19
CA LYS A 226 -8.38 5.82 -0.57
C LYS A 226 -7.80 6.32 0.75
N LEU A 227 -8.02 7.58 1.11
CA LEU A 227 -7.64 8.15 2.39
C LEU A 227 -8.90 8.35 3.24
N LYS A 228 -9.10 7.47 4.23
CA LYS A 228 -10.25 7.48 5.15
C LYS A 228 -9.78 7.19 6.58
N PRO A 229 -10.54 7.57 7.63
CA PRO A 229 -10.14 7.35 9.02
C PRO A 229 -9.87 5.89 9.41
N ASP A 230 -10.50 4.94 8.74
CA ASP A 230 -10.35 3.48 8.95
C ASP A 230 -9.34 2.83 7.98
N HIS A 231 -8.58 3.63 7.23
CA HIS A 231 -7.52 3.17 6.34
C HIS A 231 -6.15 3.52 6.91
N LEU A 232 -5.18 2.60 6.80
CA LEU A 232 -3.79 2.86 7.17
C LEU A 232 -2.99 3.33 5.95
N LEU A 233 -2.43 4.53 5.99
CA LEU A 233 -1.46 5.01 5.01
C LEU A 233 -0.04 4.81 5.56
N ILE A 234 0.77 4.03 4.84
CA ILE A 234 2.18 3.79 5.13
C ILE A 234 2.99 4.46 4.01
N ILE A 235 3.92 5.33 4.38
CA ILE A 235 4.84 5.99 3.45
C ILE A 235 6.24 5.59 3.85
N ASP A 236 6.95 4.93 2.95
CA ASP A 236 8.34 4.52 3.13
C ASP A 236 9.25 5.63 2.62
N GLU A 237 10.27 5.96 3.42
CA GLU A 237 11.28 6.99 3.12
C GLU A 237 10.72 8.26 2.43
N PRO A 238 9.71 8.93 3.04
CA PRO A 238 9.13 10.14 2.47
C PRO A 238 10.16 11.25 2.25
N GLU A 239 11.22 11.30 3.04
CA GLU A 239 12.29 12.30 3.00
C GLU A 239 13.18 12.22 1.75
N ASN A 240 13.37 11.04 1.16
CA ASN A 240 14.40 10.80 0.13
C ASN A 240 14.21 11.60 -1.16
N HIS A 241 13.01 12.14 -1.38
CA HIS A 241 12.69 12.95 -2.56
C HIS A 241 12.05 14.30 -2.22
N LEU A 242 12.06 14.68 -0.95
CA LEU A 242 11.72 16.01 -0.49
C LEU A 242 13.04 16.78 -0.39
N HIS A 243 13.41 17.47 -1.46
CA HIS A 243 14.53 18.41 -1.37
C HIS A 243 14.13 19.54 -0.41
N PRO A 244 14.84 19.72 0.70
CA PRO A 244 14.76 20.97 1.45
C PRO A 244 15.48 22.00 0.58
N GLU A 245 14.77 22.99 0.06
CA GLU A 245 15.45 24.25 -0.23
C GLU A 245 15.96 24.86 1.08
#